data_AF-A0AAN8WWE9-F1
#
_entry.id   AF-A0AAN8WWE9-F1
#
_cell.length_a   1.000
_cell.length_b   1.000
_cell.length_c   1.000
_cell.angle_alpha   90.00
_cell.angle_beta   90.00
_cell.angle_gamma   90.00
#
_symmetry.space_group_name_H-M   'P 1'
#
loop_
_entity.id
_entity.type
_entity.pdbx_description
1 polymer ?
#
loop_
_entity_poly.entity_id
_entity_poly.type
_entity_poly.pdbx_seq_one_letter_code
_entity_poly.pdbx_strand_id
1 'polypeptide(L)'
;MQVLRTEGGIQQFFRKHAPAENSPYGIAPEVMDTYIKSCAGYCVITYLLGIGDRHLDNLLLTKNGNLFHIDFGYILGRDPKPLPPPMKLSKEMVEGMGGTQSEHYHDFRKLFYTAFHQLRRHANLILNLFSLMVDANVPDIALEPDKTVKKVEDKFRLDLSDEEAVSYMQGLIDDSVNAVVAAVVEQLHKFAQYIRK
;
A
#
# COMPACT_ATOMS: atom_id res chain seq x y z
N MET A 1 -1.28 8.42 -11.01
CA MET A 1 -2.73 8.15 -11.00
C MET A 1 -3.36 9.33 -11.70
N GLN A 2 -3.99 9.11 -12.85
CA GLN A 2 -4.59 10.20 -13.64
C GLN A 2 -5.53 11.08 -12.80
N VAL A 3 -6.27 10.45 -11.88
CA VAL A 3 -7.18 11.10 -10.93
C VAL A 3 -6.54 12.27 -10.17
N LEU A 4 -5.31 12.13 -9.69
CA LEU A 4 -4.63 13.19 -8.94
C LEU A 4 -4.29 14.39 -9.83
N ARG A 5 -4.01 14.14 -11.11
CA ARG A 5 -3.70 15.19 -12.08
C ARG A 5 -4.96 15.90 -12.58
N THR A 6 -6.10 15.21 -12.64
CA THR A 6 -7.33 15.72 -13.25
C THR A 6 -8.37 16.23 -12.25
N GLU A 7 -8.39 15.72 -11.02
CA GLU A 7 -9.49 15.97 -10.07
C GLU A 7 -9.01 16.53 -8.73
N GLY A 8 -7.72 16.87 -8.56
CA GLY A 8 -7.21 17.54 -7.35
C GLY A 8 -7.09 16.66 -6.10
N GLY A 9 -7.56 15.41 -6.13
CA GLY A 9 -7.40 14.46 -5.03
C GLY A 9 -8.35 13.26 -5.11
N ILE A 10 -8.07 12.21 -4.32
CA ILE A 10 -8.90 10.99 -4.26
C ILE A 10 -10.31 11.31 -3.76
N GLN A 11 -10.45 12.07 -2.67
CA GLN A 11 -11.76 12.43 -2.13
C GLN A 11 -12.60 13.27 -3.10
N GLN A 12 -11.97 14.19 -3.85
CA GLN A 12 -12.69 15.02 -4.82
C GLN A 12 -13.21 14.18 -5.99
N PHE A 13 -12.42 13.21 -6.46
CA PHE A 13 -12.88 12.24 -7.44
C PHE A 13 -14.07 11.41 -6.97
N PHE A 14 -14.04 10.91 -5.73
CA PHE A 14 -15.17 10.16 -5.19
C PHE A 14 -16.40 11.02 -4.98
N ARG A 15 -16.26 12.24 -4.45
CA ARG A 15 -17.38 13.17 -4.27
C ARG A 15 -18.11 13.47 -5.58
N LYS A 16 -17.36 13.56 -6.69
CA LYS A 16 -17.91 13.77 -8.03
C LYS A 16 -18.72 12.59 -8.55
N HIS A 17 -18.32 11.36 -8.21
CA HIS A 17 -18.90 10.14 -8.80
C HIS A 17 -19.88 9.41 -7.87
N ALA A 18 -19.77 9.64 -6.57
CA ALA A 18 -20.60 9.03 -5.53
C ALA A 18 -20.87 10.04 -4.40
N PRO A 19 -21.58 11.15 -4.68
CA PRO A 19 -21.91 12.16 -3.67
C PRO A 19 -22.93 11.61 -2.66
N ALA A 20 -22.76 11.98 -1.39
CA ALA A 20 -23.77 11.76 -0.35
C ALA A 20 -23.73 12.92 0.66
N GLU A 21 -24.80 13.71 0.76
CA GLU A 21 -24.79 14.98 1.50
C GLU A 21 -24.59 14.83 3.01
N ASN A 22 -25.03 13.71 3.59
CA ASN A 22 -25.00 13.46 5.04
C ASN A 22 -23.88 12.51 5.48
N SER A 23 -22.93 12.19 4.60
CA SER A 23 -21.84 11.29 4.92
C SER A 23 -20.53 12.04 5.18
N PRO A 24 -19.57 11.41 5.89
CA PRO A 24 -18.22 11.94 5.99
C PRO A 24 -17.65 12.26 4.59
N TYR A 25 -17.02 13.43 4.47
CA TYR A 25 -16.39 13.92 3.23
C TYR A 25 -17.33 14.18 2.04
N GLY A 26 -18.64 14.01 2.21
CA GLY A 26 -19.65 14.13 1.15
C GLY A 26 -19.63 12.96 0.16
N ILE A 27 -19.12 11.79 0.58
CA ILE A 27 -18.89 10.62 -0.28
C ILE A 27 -19.72 9.44 0.23
N ALA A 28 -20.36 8.69 -0.67
CA ALA A 28 -21.12 7.51 -0.32
C ALA A 28 -20.29 6.54 0.58
N PRO A 29 -20.78 6.15 1.77
CA PRO A 29 -20.00 5.35 2.73
C PRO A 29 -19.46 4.04 2.15
N GLU A 30 -20.21 3.38 1.28
CA GLU A 30 -19.83 2.13 0.61
C GLU A 30 -18.60 2.30 -0.32
N VAL A 31 -18.43 3.48 -0.92
CA VAL A 31 -17.27 3.80 -1.76
C VAL A 31 -16.03 3.99 -0.91
N MET A 32 -16.16 4.71 0.22
CA MET A 32 -15.07 4.87 1.17
C MET A 32 -14.66 3.54 1.80
N ASP A 33 -15.62 2.71 2.21
CA ASP A 33 -15.37 1.38 2.75
C ASP A 33 -14.65 0.47 1.74
N THR A 34 -15.09 0.48 0.48
CA THR A 34 -14.42 -0.25 -0.62
C THR A 34 -12.98 0.23 -0.84
N TYR A 35 -12.78 1.55 -0.81
CA TYR A 35 -11.45 2.16 -0.92
C TYR A 35 -10.52 1.76 0.22
N ILE A 36 -11.00 1.79 1.46
CA ILE A 36 -10.23 1.40 2.65
C ILE A 36 -9.84 -0.08 2.58
N LYS A 37 -10.81 -0.96 2.26
CA LYS A 37 -10.59 -2.41 2.14
C LYS A 37 -9.59 -2.75 1.04
N SER A 38 -9.73 -2.14 -0.13
CA SER A 38 -8.81 -2.36 -1.24
C SER A 38 -7.40 -1.84 -0.95
N CYS A 39 -7.27 -0.66 -0.34
CA CYS A 39 -5.98 -0.16 0.16
C CYS A 39 -5.32 -1.15 1.13
N ALA A 40 -6.06 -1.63 2.14
CA ALA A 40 -5.53 -2.57 3.13
C ALA A 40 -5.03 -3.85 2.47
N GLY A 41 -5.84 -4.48 1.62
CA GLY A 41 -5.47 -5.71 0.91
C GLY A 41 -4.25 -5.54 0.02
N TYR A 42 -4.22 -4.50 -0.82
CA TYR A 42 -3.09 -4.27 -1.72
C TYR A 42 -1.80 -3.90 -0.99
N CYS A 43 -1.86 -3.15 0.12
CA CYS A 43 -0.69 -2.87 0.94
C CYS A 43 -0.08 -4.17 1.50
N VAL A 44 -0.91 -5.10 2.00
CA VAL A 44 -0.42 -6.39 2.51
C VAL A 44 0.17 -7.25 1.38
N ILE A 45 -0.53 -7.38 0.25
CA ILE A 45 -0.08 -8.21 -0.88
C ILE A 45 1.23 -7.66 -1.46
N THR A 46 1.35 -6.34 -1.63
CA THR A 46 2.57 -5.72 -2.17
C THR A 46 3.76 -5.86 -1.25
N TYR A 47 3.54 -5.82 0.06
CA TYR A 47 4.57 -6.12 1.04
C TYR A 47 5.02 -7.59 0.97
N LEU A 48 4.07 -8.55 1.00
CA LEU A 48 4.35 -9.99 0.99
C LEU A 48 5.09 -10.42 -0.27
N LEU A 49 4.65 -9.92 -1.43
CA LEU A 49 5.24 -10.24 -2.73
C LEU A 49 6.46 -9.39 -3.07
N GLY A 50 6.78 -8.39 -2.23
CA GLY A 50 7.89 -7.46 -2.47
C GLY A 50 7.76 -6.73 -3.81
N ILE A 51 6.55 -6.24 -4.14
CA ILE A 51 6.30 -5.56 -5.41
C ILE A 51 6.98 -4.19 -5.41
N GLY A 52 7.90 -4.01 -6.35
CA GLY A 52 8.68 -2.79 -6.56
C GLY A 52 8.02 -1.78 -7.49
N ASP A 53 8.70 -0.65 -7.68
CA ASP A 53 8.31 0.42 -8.61
C ASP A 53 6.86 0.91 -8.41
N ARG A 54 6.39 0.92 -7.17
CA ARG A 54 5.07 1.47 -6.86
C ARG A 54 5.16 2.99 -6.83
N HIS A 55 4.67 3.60 -7.89
CA HIS A 55 4.39 5.02 -7.99
C HIS A 55 2.93 5.24 -8.32
N LEU A 56 2.44 6.46 -8.16
CA LEU A 56 1.03 6.78 -8.33
C LEU A 56 0.49 6.34 -9.70
N ASP A 57 1.28 6.37 -10.77
CA ASP A 57 0.83 5.94 -12.10
C ASP A 57 0.57 4.43 -12.22
N ASN A 58 1.10 3.62 -11.30
CA ASN A 58 0.82 2.18 -11.19
C ASN A 58 -0.38 1.87 -10.28
N LEU A 59 -1.06 2.90 -9.78
CA LEU A 59 -2.25 2.79 -8.95
C LEU A 59 -3.44 3.32 -9.74
N LEU A 60 -4.44 2.46 -9.95
CA LEU A 60 -5.71 2.82 -10.56
C LEU A 60 -6.81 2.85 -9.50
N LEU A 61 -7.79 3.72 -9.77
CA LEU A 61 -8.92 3.97 -8.88
C LEU A 61 -10.21 3.89 -9.69
N THR A 62 -11.17 3.11 -9.21
CA THR A 62 -12.50 3.01 -9.82
C THR A 62 -13.49 3.97 -9.16
N LYS A 63 -14.56 4.31 -9.88
CA LYS A 63 -15.66 5.14 -9.36
C LYS A 63 -16.34 4.52 -8.13
N ASN A 64 -16.27 3.19 -7.99
CA ASN A 64 -16.87 2.45 -6.88
C ASN A 64 -15.90 2.29 -5.68
N GLY A 65 -14.76 2.97 -5.68
CA GLY A 65 -13.82 2.97 -4.56
C GLY A 65 -12.66 2.00 -4.68
N ASN A 66 -12.70 0.99 -5.56
CA ASN A 66 -11.60 0.03 -5.67
C ASN A 66 -10.30 0.71 -6.09
N LEU A 67 -9.26 0.55 -5.25
CA LEU A 67 -7.87 0.81 -5.59
C LEU A 67 -7.21 -0.51 -6.01
N PHE A 68 -6.48 -0.49 -7.13
CA PHE A 68 -5.74 -1.67 -7.57
C PHE A 68 -4.42 -1.30 -8.23
N HIS A 69 -3.46 -2.20 -8.10
CA HIS A 69 -2.12 -2.05 -8.64
C HIS A 69 -2.08 -2.63 -10.05
N ILE A 70 -1.50 -1.88 -10.98
CA ILE A 70 -1.18 -2.34 -12.34
C ILE A 70 0.33 -2.42 -12.49
N ASP A 71 0.79 -3.19 -13.47
CA ASP A 71 2.20 -3.45 -13.77
C ASP A 71 2.92 -4.18 -12.61
N PHE A 72 3.41 -5.39 -12.83
CA PHE A 72 4.16 -6.17 -11.82
C PHE A 72 5.56 -6.52 -12.33
N GLY A 73 6.18 -5.62 -13.12
CA GLY A 73 7.50 -5.84 -13.70
C GLY A 73 8.65 -5.95 -12.69
N TYR A 74 8.41 -5.58 -11.43
CA TYR A 74 9.37 -5.72 -10.33
C TYR A 74 8.70 -6.43 -9.14
N ILE A 75 9.16 -7.63 -8.81
CA ILE A 75 8.66 -8.44 -7.69
C ILE A 75 9.81 -8.95 -6.81
N LEU A 76 9.49 -9.57 -5.67
CA LEU A 76 10.43 -10.23 -4.77
C LEU A 76 11.57 -9.30 -4.31
N GLY A 77 11.23 -8.04 -4.05
CA GLY A 77 12.12 -7.02 -3.52
C GLY A 77 12.98 -6.32 -4.57
N ARG A 78 12.82 -6.63 -5.86
CA ARG A 78 13.40 -5.82 -6.94
C ARG A 78 12.69 -4.48 -6.97
N ASP A 79 13.45 -3.40 -7.13
CA ASP A 79 12.93 -2.05 -7.31
C ASP A 79 13.99 -1.24 -8.09
N PRO A 80 13.61 -0.41 -9.07
CA PRO A 80 14.55 0.49 -9.74
C PRO A 80 15.10 1.57 -8.79
N LYS A 81 14.41 1.85 -7.67
CA LYS A 81 14.85 2.83 -6.68
C LYS A 81 15.78 2.15 -5.67
N PRO A 82 16.88 2.81 -5.25
CA PRO A 82 17.88 2.21 -4.37
C PRO A 82 17.38 1.96 -2.94
N LEU A 83 16.42 2.76 -2.46
CA LEU A 83 15.87 2.66 -1.10
C LEU A 83 14.34 2.80 -1.16
N PRO A 84 13.62 1.72 -1.55
CA PRO A 84 12.17 1.75 -1.54
C PRO A 84 11.64 1.81 -0.10
N PRO A 85 10.52 2.52 0.14
CA PRO A 85 9.86 2.46 1.44
C PRO A 85 9.41 1.02 1.73
N PRO A 86 9.40 0.60 3.01
CA PRO A 86 9.08 -0.77 3.38
C PRO A 86 7.61 -1.10 3.13
N MET A 87 6.71 -0.13 3.25
CA MET A 87 5.30 -0.23 2.86
C MET A 87 5.00 0.69 1.68
N LYS A 88 4.24 0.19 0.70
CA LYS A 88 3.83 0.98 -0.47
C LYS A 88 2.53 1.74 -0.19
N LEU A 89 2.58 2.64 0.80
CA LEU A 89 1.48 3.52 1.19
C LEU A 89 1.85 4.97 0.82
N SER A 90 1.11 5.57 -0.11
CA SER A 90 1.37 6.94 -0.57
C SER A 90 0.67 7.98 0.29
N LYS A 91 1.17 9.22 0.24
CA LYS A 91 0.56 10.38 0.89
C LYS A 91 -0.89 10.56 0.48
N GLU A 92 -1.13 10.51 -0.82
CA GLU A 92 -2.43 10.76 -1.43
C GLU A 92 -3.41 9.66 -1.04
N MET A 93 -2.94 8.44 -0.80
CA MET A 93 -3.78 7.38 -0.26
C MET A 93 -4.25 7.68 1.16
N VAL A 94 -3.34 8.13 2.03
CA VAL A 94 -3.64 8.50 3.42
C VAL A 94 -4.55 9.73 3.47
N GLU A 95 -4.29 10.75 2.65
CA GLU A 95 -5.19 11.90 2.50
C GLU A 95 -6.56 11.49 1.96
N GLY A 96 -6.61 10.51 1.05
CA GLY A 96 -7.85 9.88 0.59
C GLY A 96 -8.70 9.32 1.73
N MET A 97 -8.06 8.73 2.75
CA MET A 97 -8.73 8.23 3.95
C MET A 97 -9.16 9.34 4.93
N GLY A 98 -8.70 10.58 4.74
CA GLY A 98 -8.94 11.69 5.67
C GLY A 98 -7.78 11.99 6.62
N GLY A 99 -6.60 11.41 6.37
CA GLY A 99 -5.39 11.65 7.16
C GLY A 99 -5.19 10.68 8.32
N THR A 100 -4.04 10.77 8.97
CA THR A 100 -3.60 9.81 10.01
C THR A 100 -4.43 9.80 11.29
N GLN A 101 -5.25 10.83 11.49
CA GLN A 101 -6.14 10.98 12.65
C GLN A 101 -7.61 10.64 12.34
N SER A 102 -7.91 10.18 11.12
CA SER A 102 -9.27 9.85 10.70
C SER A 102 -9.68 8.45 11.16
N GLU A 103 -10.97 8.26 11.47
CA GLU A 103 -11.53 6.93 11.77
C GLU A 103 -11.27 5.93 10.63
N HIS A 104 -11.40 6.36 9.39
CA HIS A 104 -11.11 5.53 8.22
C HIS A 104 -9.65 5.07 8.11
N TYR A 105 -8.70 5.91 8.53
CA TYR A 105 -7.30 5.48 8.62
C TYR A 105 -7.08 4.44 9.73
N HIS A 106 -7.79 4.59 10.86
CA HIS A 106 -7.79 3.56 11.91
C HIS A 106 -8.40 2.23 11.41
N ASP A 107 -9.51 2.29 10.67
CA ASP A 107 -10.12 1.12 10.04
C ASP A 107 -9.19 0.46 9.02
N PHE A 108 -8.52 1.25 8.19
CA PHE A 108 -7.49 0.78 7.27
C PHE A 108 -6.41 -0.02 8.01
N ARG A 109 -5.84 0.53 9.09
CA ARG A 109 -4.80 -0.14 9.88
C ARG A 109 -5.31 -1.46 10.44
N LYS A 110 -6.52 -1.47 11.02
CA LYS A 110 -7.15 -2.68 11.57
C LYS A 110 -7.33 -3.75 10.49
N LEU A 111 -7.86 -3.38 9.32
CA LEU A 111 -8.04 -4.31 8.19
C LEU A 111 -6.72 -4.82 7.65
N PHE A 112 -5.70 -3.96 7.58
CA PHE A 112 -4.36 -4.32 7.14
C PHE A 112 -3.72 -5.38 8.05
N TYR A 113 -3.78 -5.21 9.38
CA TYR A 113 -3.28 -6.23 10.31
C TYR A 113 -4.10 -7.52 10.26
N THR A 114 -5.42 -7.39 10.17
CA THR A 114 -6.31 -8.56 10.07
C THR A 114 -5.97 -9.38 8.83
N ALA A 115 -5.83 -8.72 7.67
CA ALA A 115 -5.48 -9.37 6.42
C ALA A 115 -4.09 -10.04 6.49
N PHE A 116 -3.10 -9.37 7.05
CA PHE A 116 -1.76 -9.94 7.22
C PHE A 116 -1.78 -11.18 8.12
N HIS A 117 -2.46 -11.12 9.26
CA HIS A 117 -2.61 -12.26 10.16
C HIS A 117 -3.31 -13.45 9.50
N GLN A 118 -4.40 -13.21 8.76
CA GLN A 118 -5.07 -14.29 8.02
C GLN A 118 -4.16 -14.91 6.96
N LEU A 119 -3.42 -14.09 6.21
CA LEU A 119 -2.47 -14.59 5.20
C LEU A 119 -1.32 -15.38 5.84
N ARG A 120 -0.81 -14.97 7.01
CA ARG A 120 0.21 -15.73 7.78
C ARG A 120 -0.26 -17.14 8.11
N ARG A 121 -1.53 -17.30 8.54
CA ARG A 121 -2.10 -18.62 8.85
C ARG A 121 -2.19 -19.55 7.64
N HIS A 122 -2.20 -18.97 6.44
CA HIS A 122 -2.25 -19.69 5.16
C HIS A 122 -0.93 -19.64 4.38
N ALA A 123 0.18 -19.23 5.02
CA ALA A 123 1.47 -19.03 4.35
C ALA A 123 1.94 -20.29 3.60
N ASN A 124 1.77 -21.49 4.18
CA ASN A 124 2.19 -22.76 3.57
C ASN A 124 1.62 -22.96 2.15
N LEU A 125 0.36 -22.60 1.90
CA LEU A 125 -0.23 -22.71 0.57
C LEU A 125 0.50 -21.80 -0.42
N ILE A 126 0.73 -20.55 -0.03
CA ILE A 126 1.38 -19.55 -0.87
C ILE A 126 2.84 -19.94 -1.13
N LEU A 127 3.57 -20.38 -0.10
CA LEU A 127 4.95 -20.84 -0.22
C LEU A 127 5.06 -22.06 -1.14
N ASN A 128 4.15 -23.02 -1.04
CA ASN A 128 4.11 -24.18 -1.93
C ASN A 128 3.86 -23.78 -3.40
N LEU A 129 2.98 -22.80 -3.65
CA LEU A 129 2.77 -22.28 -5.00
C LEU A 129 4.05 -21.62 -5.53
N PHE A 130 4.76 -20.83 -4.71
CA PHE A 130 6.05 -20.24 -5.10
C PHE A 130 7.13 -21.30 -5.37
N SER A 131 7.16 -22.38 -4.59
CA SER A 131 8.07 -23.52 -4.83
C SER A 131 7.83 -24.18 -6.19
N LEU A 132 6.57 -24.27 -6.64
CA LEU A 132 6.23 -24.79 -7.97
C LEU A 132 6.54 -23.80 -9.09
N MET A 133 6.64 -22.50 -8.80
CA MET A 133 6.94 -21.46 -9.79
C MET A 133 8.44 -21.23 -10.03
N VAL A 134 9.32 -21.92 -9.31
CA VAL A 134 10.79 -21.79 -9.45
C VAL A 134 11.23 -21.98 -10.91
N ASP A 135 10.63 -22.94 -11.61
CA ASP A 135 10.94 -23.26 -13.02
C ASP A 135 10.00 -22.55 -14.02
N ALA A 136 9.12 -21.65 -13.58
CA ALA A 136 8.12 -21.01 -14.44
C ALA A 136 8.69 -19.94 -15.39
N ASN A 137 10.02 -19.77 -15.43
CA ASN A 137 10.75 -18.81 -16.26
C ASN A 137 10.26 -17.35 -16.12
N VAL A 138 9.74 -16.98 -14.95
CA VAL A 138 9.40 -15.60 -14.60
C VAL A 138 10.71 -14.83 -14.38
N PRO A 139 10.94 -13.67 -15.04
CA PRO A 139 12.26 -13.02 -15.05
C PRO A 139 12.89 -12.79 -13.67
N ASP A 140 12.14 -12.23 -12.72
CA ASP A 140 12.64 -11.95 -11.37
C ASP A 140 12.86 -13.19 -10.50
N ILE A 141 12.13 -14.28 -10.78
CA ILE A 141 12.32 -15.59 -10.14
C ILE A 141 13.57 -16.26 -10.71
N ALA A 142 13.70 -16.26 -12.04
CA ALA A 142 14.81 -16.88 -12.76
C ALA A 142 16.19 -16.31 -12.36
N LEU A 143 16.24 -15.06 -11.87
CA LEU A 143 17.46 -14.44 -11.36
C LEU A 143 17.97 -15.08 -10.07
N GLU A 144 17.08 -15.47 -9.15
CA GLU A 144 17.44 -16.11 -7.87
C GLU A 144 16.40 -17.18 -7.48
N PRO A 145 16.32 -18.29 -8.23
CA PRO A 145 15.24 -19.28 -8.07
C PRO A 145 15.24 -19.88 -6.66
N ASP A 146 16.42 -20.27 -6.17
CA ASP A 146 16.63 -20.87 -4.84
C ASP A 146 16.28 -19.94 -3.67
N LYS A 147 16.21 -18.62 -3.90
CA LYS A 147 15.88 -17.63 -2.86
C LYS A 147 14.46 -17.12 -2.95
N THR A 148 13.71 -17.46 -4.00
CA THR A 148 12.37 -16.93 -4.25
C THR A 148 11.41 -17.25 -3.10
N VAL A 149 11.33 -18.54 -2.72
CA VAL A 149 10.46 -18.99 -1.64
C VAL A 149 10.86 -18.33 -0.32
N LYS A 150 12.17 -18.32 -0.02
CA LYS A 150 12.71 -17.72 1.20
C LYS A 150 12.40 -16.22 1.32
N LYS A 151 12.51 -15.45 0.22
CA LYS A 151 12.17 -14.03 0.22
C LYS A 151 10.71 -13.79 0.60
N VAL A 152 9.79 -14.65 0.14
CA VAL A 152 8.36 -14.55 0.48
C VAL A 152 8.12 -15.00 1.93
N GLU A 153 8.75 -16.09 2.35
CA GLU A 153 8.71 -16.60 3.73
C GLU A 153 9.17 -15.55 4.75
N ASP A 154 10.31 -14.90 4.49
CA ASP A 154 10.86 -13.83 5.32
C ASP A 154 9.86 -12.66 5.46
N LYS A 155 8.99 -12.41 4.46
CA LYS A 155 7.95 -11.39 4.56
C LYS A 155 6.78 -11.80 5.43
N PHE A 156 6.45 -13.09 5.50
CA PHE A 156 5.41 -13.60 6.40
C PHE A 156 5.78 -13.48 7.88
N ARG A 157 7.08 -13.38 8.20
CA ARG A 157 7.59 -13.26 9.57
C ARG A 157 7.11 -14.38 10.50
N LEU A 158 7.09 -15.61 9.99
CA LEU A 158 6.61 -16.80 10.73
C LEU A 158 7.43 -17.08 12.01
N ASP A 159 8.58 -16.41 12.17
CA ASP A 159 9.41 -16.35 13.37
C ASP A 159 8.77 -15.61 14.55
N LEU A 160 7.77 -14.75 14.30
CA LEU A 160 7.13 -13.89 15.29
C LEU A 160 5.80 -14.49 15.80
N SER A 161 5.46 -14.22 17.06
CA SER A 161 4.10 -14.39 17.58
C SER A 161 3.10 -13.49 16.83
N ASP A 162 1.80 -13.70 17.02
CA ASP A 162 0.79 -12.84 16.40
C ASP A 162 0.86 -11.39 16.90
N GLU A 163 1.10 -11.18 18.20
CA GLU A 163 1.26 -9.86 18.80
C GLU A 163 2.53 -9.15 18.31
N GLU A 164 3.64 -9.90 18.22
CA GLU A 164 4.92 -9.39 17.71
C GLU A 164 4.80 -9.04 16.22
N ALA A 165 4.12 -9.86 15.43
CA ALA A 165 3.86 -9.61 14.02
C ALA A 165 3.02 -8.35 13.80
N VAL A 166 1.97 -8.13 14.62
CA VAL A 166 1.19 -6.90 14.58
C VAL A 166 2.07 -5.69 14.90
N SER A 167 2.90 -5.78 15.93
CA SER A 167 3.81 -4.70 16.35
C SER A 167 4.85 -4.38 15.28
N TYR A 168 5.41 -5.41 14.63
CA TYR A 168 6.32 -5.27 13.51
C TYR A 168 5.66 -4.54 12.33
N MET A 169 4.45 -4.96 11.96
CA MET A 169 3.71 -4.35 10.85
C MET A 169 3.25 -2.93 11.15
N GLN A 170 2.95 -2.61 12.41
CA GLN A 170 2.70 -1.24 12.87
C GLN A 170 3.91 -0.34 12.61
N GLY A 171 5.11 -0.80 12.99
CA GLY A 171 6.36 -0.09 12.73
C GLY A 171 6.57 0.21 11.24
N LEU A 172 6.33 -0.77 10.36
CA LEU A 172 6.46 -0.57 8.91
C LEU A 172 5.51 0.51 8.35
N ILE A 173 4.27 0.55 8.83
CA ILE A 173 3.31 1.60 8.45
C ILE A 173 3.78 2.96 8.96
N ASP A 174 4.15 3.03 10.24
CA ASP A 174 4.50 4.29 10.88
C ASP A 174 5.77 4.89 10.27
N ASP A 175 6.78 4.06 9.96
CA ASP A 175 7.99 4.48 9.23
C ASP A 175 7.66 5.02 7.84
N SER A 176 6.77 4.34 7.11
CA SER A 176 6.38 4.75 5.76
C SER A 176 5.60 6.06 5.76
N VAL A 177 4.72 6.26 6.75
CA VAL A 177 3.94 7.51 6.90
C VAL A 177 4.83 8.65 7.39
N ASN A 178 5.75 8.40 8.32
CA ASN A 178 6.70 9.41 8.80
C ASN A 178 7.62 9.89 7.66
N ALA A 179 8.11 8.97 6.81
CA ALA A 179 8.89 9.33 5.63
C ALA A 179 8.09 10.21 4.67
N VAL A 180 6.80 9.90 4.48
CA VAL A 180 5.88 10.72 3.67
C VAL A 180 5.69 12.11 4.29
N VAL A 181 5.44 12.21 5.59
CA VAL A 181 5.24 13.49 6.28
C VAL A 181 6.51 14.34 6.22
N ALA A 182 7.67 13.75 6.47
CA ALA A 182 8.95 14.44 6.40
C ALA A 182 9.19 15.04 5.01
N ALA A 183 8.90 14.29 3.94
CA ALA A 183 9.01 14.78 2.56
C ALA A 183 8.09 15.99 2.31
N VAL A 184 6.88 16.01 2.88
CA VAL A 184 5.95 17.14 2.74
C VAL A 184 6.47 18.39 3.45
N VAL A 185 6.93 18.23 4.69
CA VAL A 185 7.48 19.33 5.49
C VAL A 185 8.67 19.96 4.76
N GLU A 186 9.54 19.14 4.17
CA GLU A 186 10.68 19.62 3.39
C GLU A 186 10.24 20.43 2.15
N GLN A 187 9.21 19.97 1.42
CA GLN A 187 8.68 20.71 0.26
C GLN A 187 8.06 22.06 0.65
N LEU A 188 7.30 22.10 1.75
CA LEU A 188 6.74 23.35 2.28
C LEU A 188 7.85 24.31 2.72
N HIS A 189 8.91 23.81 3.35
CA HIS A 189 10.04 24.62 3.74
C HIS A 189 10.75 25.24 2.53
N LYS A 190 10.98 24.46 1.46
CA LYS A 190 11.56 24.96 0.20
C LYS A 190 10.68 26.03 -0.46
N PHE A 191 9.36 25.83 -0.48
CA PHE A 191 8.42 26.81 -1.00
C PHE A 191 8.41 28.12 -0.18
N ALA A 192 8.40 28.01 1.16
CA ALA A 192 8.48 29.16 2.04
C ALA A 192 9.80 29.94 1.85
N GLN A 193 10.92 29.24 1.63
CA GLN A 193 12.20 29.88 1.29
C GLN A 193 12.17 30.59 -0.07
N TYR A 194 11.45 30.04 -1.05
CA TYR A 194 11.29 30.65 -2.38
C TYR A 194 10.47 31.94 -2.34
N ILE A 195 9.35 31.96 -1.62
CA ILE A 195 8.50 33.17 -1.45
C ILE A 195 9.21 34.27 -0.66
N ARG A 196 10.20 33.91 0.17
CA ARG A 196 10.98 34.85 0.98
C ARG A 196 12.09 35.56 0.17
N LYS A 197 12.28 35.21 -1.11
CA LYS A 197 13.09 35.96 -2.08
C LYS A 197 12.20 36.80 -2.97
#